data_AF-A0A7R9WDY1-F1
#
_entry.id   AF-A0A7R9WDY1-F1
#
_cell.length_a   1.000
_cell.length_b   1.000
_cell.length_c   1.000
_cell.angle_alpha   90.00
_cell.angle_beta   90.00
_cell.angle_gamma   90.00
#
_symmetry.space_group_name_H-M   'P 1'
#
loop_
_entity.id
_entity.type
_entity.pdbx_description
1 polymer ?
#
loop_
_entity_poly.entity_id
_entity_poly.type
_entity_poly.pdbx_seq_one_letter_code
_entity_poly.pdbx_strand_id
1 'polypeptide(L)'
;VISAPQKGWTGPCCAALVAMSERAAEKMATTQETSFSVSLKRWTAIMDTYEKGGFGYHTTMPTDALRDFHEISVETMKFGMPELKSAQEELGDRAHELLQSRGLTPVAAPGYRAPGVLVYYSPTGVDNPVMMNKFK
;
A
#
# COMPACT_ATOMS: atom_id res chain seq x y z
N VAL A 1 1.07 3.62 10.93
CA VAL A 1 0.59 3.42 9.54
C VAL A 1 1.38 2.28 8.92
N ILE A 2 0.74 1.42 8.13
CA ILE A 2 1.41 0.34 7.41
C ILE A 2 1.21 0.55 5.91
N SER A 3 2.27 0.41 5.13
CA SER A 3 2.25 0.48 3.66
C SER A 3 3.20 -0.54 3.05
N ALA A 4 3.24 -0.62 1.73
CA ALA A 4 4.13 -1.51 0.99
C ALA A 4 4.51 -0.89 -0.37
N PRO A 5 5.71 -1.14 -0.91
CA PRO A 5 6.16 -0.52 -2.16
C PRO A 5 5.30 -0.89 -3.38
N GLN A 6 4.79 -2.12 -3.47
CA GLN A 6 4.12 -2.68 -4.66
C GLN A 6 2.66 -2.26 -4.87
N LYS A 7 2.23 -1.16 -4.23
CA LYS A 7 0.87 -0.62 -4.34
C LYS A 7 0.91 0.81 -4.86
N GLY A 8 0.46 1.79 -4.08
CA GLY A 8 0.43 3.19 -4.50
C GLY A 8 1.83 3.79 -4.79
N TRP A 9 2.90 3.14 -4.34
CA TRP A 9 4.27 3.57 -4.61
C TRP A 9 4.87 3.02 -5.91
N THR A 10 4.21 2.05 -6.58
CA THR A 10 4.71 1.48 -7.85
C THR A 10 6.13 0.86 -7.75
N GLY A 11 6.56 0.46 -6.54
CA GLY A 11 7.86 -0.16 -6.28
C GLY A 11 7.84 -1.70 -6.27
N PRO A 12 9.00 -2.36 -6.14
CA PRO A 12 9.09 -3.82 -6.05
C PRO A 12 8.53 -4.37 -4.74
N CYS A 13 7.88 -5.53 -4.77
CA CYS A 13 7.38 -6.20 -3.57
C CYS A 13 8.53 -6.74 -2.72
N CYS A 14 9.03 -5.95 -1.76
CA CYS A 14 10.23 -6.32 -1.00
C CYS A 14 10.14 -6.12 0.52
N ALA A 15 9.28 -5.22 1.01
CA ALA A 15 9.22 -4.89 2.43
C ALA A 15 7.82 -4.42 2.85
N ALA A 16 7.56 -4.46 4.15
CA ALA A 16 6.49 -3.71 4.78
C ALA A 16 7.05 -2.40 5.36
N LEU A 17 6.37 -1.28 5.11
CA LEU A 17 6.71 0.03 5.65
C LEU A 17 5.85 0.27 6.88
N VAL A 18 6.45 0.36 8.06
CA VAL A 18 5.72 0.52 9.33
C VAL A 18 6.13 1.84 9.99
N ALA A 19 5.29 2.87 9.83
CA ALA A 19 5.47 4.15 10.49
C ALA A 19 4.79 4.12 11.87
N MET A 20 5.53 4.51 12.91
CA MET A 20 5.07 4.51 14.30
C MET A 20 4.93 5.95 14.83
N SER A 21 3.88 6.21 15.61
CA SER A 21 3.81 7.40 16.45
C SER A 21 4.58 7.19 17.75
N GLU A 22 4.81 8.24 18.53
CA GLU A 22 5.44 8.14 19.86
C GLU A 22 4.71 7.13 20.76
N ARG A 23 3.37 7.24 20.86
CA ARG A 23 2.53 6.28 21.60
C ARG A 23 2.73 4.83 21.12
N ALA A 24 2.91 4.62 19.82
CA ALA A 24 3.16 3.28 19.29
C ALA A 24 4.56 2.77 19.66
N ALA A 25 5.58 3.64 19.64
CA ALA A 25 6.93 3.31 20.08
C ALA A 25 6.99 2.97 21.59
N GLU A 26 6.32 3.74 22.44
CA GLU A 26 6.19 3.45 23.88
C GLU A 26 5.52 2.10 24.13
N LYS A 27 4.42 1.83 23.41
CA LYS A 27 3.73 0.55 23.52
C LYS A 27 4.60 -0.60 23.02
N MET A 28 5.31 -0.42 21.91
CA MET A 28 6.26 -1.40 21.40
C MET A 28 7.31 -1.73 22.46
N ALA A 29 7.93 -0.74 23.10
CA ALA A 29 8.99 -0.94 24.09
C ALA A 29 8.60 -1.89 25.23
N THR A 30 7.36 -1.78 25.72
CA THR A 30 6.83 -2.60 26.82
C THR A 30 6.15 -3.90 26.38
N THR A 31 5.85 -4.07 25.09
CA THR A 31 5.15 -5.27 24.59
C THR A 31 6.12 -6.45 24.49
N GLN A 32 5.74 -7.61 25.03
CA GLN A 32 6.49 -8.85 24.83
C GLN A 32 6.25 -9.37 23.41
N GLU A 33 7.30 -9.45 22.61
CA GLU A 33 7.21 -9.98 21.25
C GLU A 33 7.22 -11.51 21.26
N THR A 34 6.52 -12.09 20.28
CA THR A 34 6.39 -13.54 20.10
C THR A 34 7.09 -14.04 18.82
N SER A 35 7.66 -13.14 18.02
CA SER A 35 8.37 -13.48 16.79
C SER A 35 9.73 -12.82 16.73
N PHE A 36 10.75 -13.62 16.41
CA PHE A 36 12.10 -13.12 16.14
C PHE A 36 12.17 -12.39 14.80
N SER A 37 11.61 -12.97 13.74
CA SER A 37 11.74 -12.46 12.36
C SER A 37 10.99 -11.15 12.13
N VAL A 38 9.77 -11.02 12.67
CA VAL A 38 8.94 -9.80 12.54
C VAL A 38 8.95 -8.93 13.80
N SER A 39 10.06 -8.94 14.54
CA SER A 39 10.26 -8.11 15.73
C SER A 39 10.36 -6.63 15.35
N LEU A 40 9.33 -5.84 15.67
CA LEU A 40 9.36 -4.38 15.48
C LEU A 40 10.43 -3.74 16.37
N LYS A 41 10.67 -4.26 17.58
CA LYS A 41 11.75 -3.74 18.45
C LYS A 41 13.11 -3.84 17.77
N ARG A 42 13.42 -5.00 17.17
CA ARG A 42 14.69 -5.22 16.49
C ARG A 42 14.77 -4.39 15.22
N TRP A 43 13.72 -4.38 14.39
CA TRP A 43 13.72 -3.58 13.16
C TRP A 43 13.85 -2.08 13.45
N THR A 44 13.18 -1.54 14.47
CA THR A 44 13.35 -0.15 14.90
C THR A 44 14.78 0.12 15.38
N ALA A 45 15.37 -0.74 16.21
CA ALA A 45 16.76 -0.56 16.63
C ALA A 45 17.77 -0.57 15.46
N ILE A 46 17.52 -1.38 14.42
CA ILE A 46 18.31 -1.38 13.18
C ILE A 46 18.14 -0.03 12.45
N MET A 47 16.91 0.47 12.30
CA MET A 47 16.65 1.77 11.66
C MET A 47 17.28 2.94 12.44
N ASP A 48 17.15 2.99 13.77
CA ASP A 48 17.78 4.01 14.63
C ASP A 48 19.30 4.05 14.45
N THR A 49 19.92 2.89 14.18
CA THR A 49 21.36 2.79 13.93
C THR A 49 21.73 3.39 12.57
N TYR A 50 20.94 3.12 11.52
CA TYR A 50 21.11 3.74 10.20
C TYR A 50 20.94 5.26 10.25
N GLU A 51 19.94 5.77 10.98
CA GLU A 51 19.69 7.21 11.14
C GLU A 51 20.87 7.94 11.80
N LYS A 52 21.62 7.27 12.67
CA LYS A 52 22.82 7.79 13.32
C LYS A 52 24.10 7.64 12.46
N GLY A 53 23.95 7.26 11.19
CA GLY A 53 25.07 7.06 10.26
C GLY A 53 25.80 5.73 10.41
N GLY A 54 25.26 4.80 11.21
CA GLY A 54 25.76 3.44 11.36
C GLY A 54 25.08 2.46 10.41
N PHE A 55 25.27 1.17 10.68
CA PHE A 55 24.54 0.07 10.04
C PHE A 55 24.33 -1.05 11.06
N GLY A 56 23.37 -1.93 10.80
CA GLY A 56 23.06 -3.08 11.66
C GLY A 56 22.58 -4.28 10.86
N TYR A 57 22.65 -5.47 11.47
CA TYR A 57 22.18 -6.71 10.88
C TYR A 57 21.25 -7.45 11.84
N HIS A 58 20.03 -7.76 11.37
CA HIS A 58 19.09 -8.68 12.03
C HIS A 58 18.87 -9.91 11.15
N THR A 59 18.47 -9.68 9.89
CA THR A 59 18.47 -10.66 8.80
C THR A 59 18.84 -9.96 7.50
N THR A 60 19.20 -10.72 6.45
CA THR A 60 19.46 -10.16 5.12
C THR A 60 18.27 -9.33 4.63
N MET A 61 18.54 -8.09 4.22
CA MET A 61 17.56 -7.19 3.62
C MET A 61 17.61 -7.29 2.09
N PRO A 62 16.48 -7.09 1.38
CA PRO A 62 16.44 -7.09 -0.08
C PRO A 62 16.96 -5.75 -0.62
N THR A 63 18.28 -5.54 -0.53
CA THR A 63 18.93 -4.24 -0.76
C THR A 63 18.72 -3.67 -2.15
N ASP A 64 18.78 -4.49 -3.20
CA ASP A 64 18.54 -4.02 -4.57
C ASP A 64 17.12 -3.48 -4.75
N ALA A 65 16.12 -4.24 -4.29
CA ALA A 65 14.74 -3.81 -4.36
C ALA A 65 14.45 -2.57 -3.49
N LEU A 66 15.14 -2.42 -2.35
CA LEU A 66 15.04 -1.23 -1.50
C LEU A 66 15.66 0.01 -2.15
N ARG A 67 16.78 -0.15 -2.88
CA ARG A 67 17.39 0.93 -3.66
C ARG A 67 16.45 1.37 -4.79
N ASP A 68 15.90 0.42 -5.54
CA ASP A 68 14.95 0.72 -6.61
C ASP A 68 13.69 1.41 -6.03
N PHE A 69 13.18 0.93 -4.89
CA PHE A 69 12.07 1.58 -4.19
C PHE A 69 12.41 3.01 -3.75
N HIS A 70 13.62 3.26 -3.25
CA HIS A 70 14.05 4.61 -2.88
C HIS A 70 13.97 5.56 -4.09
N GLU A 71 14.53 5.18 -5.24
CA GLU A 71 14.47 5.99 -6.47
C GLU A 71 13.04 6.30 -6.90
N ILE A 72 12.18 5.28 -6.94
CA ILE A 72 10.75 5.41 -7.29
C ILE A 72 10.03 6.32 -6.29
N SER A 73 10.32 6.19 -4.99
CA SER A 73 9.68 7.02 -3.95
C SER A 73 10.07 8.49 -4.09
N VAL A 74 11.33 8.78 -4.44
CA VAL A 74 11.82 10.15 -4.68
C VAL A 74 11.13 10.74 -5.93
N GLU A 75 11.03 9.97 -7.01
CA GLU A 75 10.29 10.40 -8.21
C GLU A 75 8.81 10.68 -7.90
N THR A 76 8.15 9.75 -7.20
CA THR A 76 6.76 9.88 -6.77
C THR A 76 6.54 11.15 -5.95
N MET A 77 7.43 11.41 -4.99
CA MET A 77 7.37 12.62 -4.16
C MET A 77 7.64 13.90 -4.95
N LYS A 78 8.51 13.85 -5.97
CA LYS A 78 8.81 14.98 -6.86
C LYS A 78 7.62 15.36 -7.75
N PHE A 79 6.82 14.39 -8.18
CA PHE A 79 5.58 14.66 -8.91
C PHE A 79 4.57 15.42 -8.05
N GLY A 80 4.43 15.04 -6.77
CA GLY A 80 3.60 15.74 -5.79
C GLY A 80 2.45 14.89 -5.25
N MET A 81 2.36 14.82 -3.92
CA MET A 81 1.33 14.02 -3.22
C MET A 81 -0.11 14.55 -3.44
N PRO A 82 -0.38 15.87 -3.41
CA PRO A 82 -1.70 16.39 -3.73
C PRO A 82 -2.16 16.05 -5.14
N GLU A 83 -1.25 16.15 -6.12
CA GLU A 83 -1.49 15.88 -7.52
C GLU A 83 -1.77 14.38 -7.74
N LEU A 84 -0.96 13.49 -7.15
CA LEU A 84 -1.19 12.04 -7.19
C LEU A 84 -2.53 11.67 -6.57
N LYS A 85 -2.86 12.26 -5.42
CA LYS A 85 -4.15 12.03 -4.75
C LYS A 85 -5.31 12.42 -5.67
N SER A 86 -5.26 13.63 -6.22
CA SER A 86 -6.32 14.13 -7.11
C SER A 86 -6.45 13.27 -8.36
N ALA A 87 -5.35 12.84 -8.96
CA ALA A 87 -5.36 11.97 -10.13
C ALA A 87 -5.94 10.58 -9.81
N GLN A 88 -5.62 10.02 -8.65
CA GLN A 88 -6.18 8.73 -8.20
C GLN A 88 -7.68 8.83 -7.93
N GLU A 89 -8.14 9.93 -7.32
CA GLU A 89 -9.56 10.22 -7.09
C GLU A 89 -10.31 10.36 -8.42
N GLU A 90 -9.80 11.17 -9.37
CA GLU A 90 -10.41 11.34 -10.69
C GLU A 90 -10.52 10.02 -11.46
N LEU A 91 -9.43 9.23 -11.48
CA LEU A 91 -9.44 7.92 -12.13
C LEU A 91 -10.46 6.98 -11.49
N GLY A 92 -10.53 6.96 -10.16
CA GLY A 92 -11.47 6.14 -9.41
C GLY A 92 -12.92 6.51 -9.73
N ASP A 93 -13.25 7.79 -9.71
CA ASP A 93 -14.60 8.29 -9.99
C ASP A 93 -15.03 7.95 -11.42
N ARG A 94 -14.18 8.24 -12.41
CA ARG A 94 -14.44 7.92 -13.82
C ARG A 94 -14.60 6.42 -14.04
N ALA A 95 -13.79 5.60 -13.38
CA ALA A 95 -13.92 4.15 -13.45
C ALA A 95 -15.23 3.67 -12.79
N HIS A 96 -15.61 4.24 -11.66
CA HIS A 96 -16.89 3.92 -11.01
C HIS A 96 -18.10 4.27 -11.89
N GLU A 97 -18.11 5.45 -12.49
CA GLU A 97 -19.15 5.89 -13.42
C GLU A 97 -19.25 4.95 -14.63
N LEU A 98 -18.11 4.60 -15.23
CA LEU A 98 -18.07 3.68 -16.37
C LEU A 98 -18.68 2.32 -16.00
N LEU A 99 -18.24 1.70 -14.91
CA LEU A 99 -18.74 0.38 -14.51
C LEU A 99 -20.23 0.41 -14.15
N GLN A 100 -20.69 1.47 -13.50
CA GLN A 100 -22.11 1.66 -13.19
C GLN A 100 -22.95 1.84 -14.47
N SER A 101 -22.46 2.58 -15.47
CA SER A 101 -23.14 2.73 -16.77
C SER A 101 -23.26 1.41 -17.54
N ARG A 102 -22.40 0.42 -17.26
CA ARG A 102 -22.47 -0.96 -17.79
C ARG A 102 -23.39 -1.87 -16.97
N GLY A 103 -24.11 -1.31 -15.99
CA GLY A 103 -25.05 -2.04 -15.14
C GLY A 103 -24.38 -2.95 -14.11
N LEU A 104 -23.13 -2.69 -13.74
CA LEU A 104 -22.46 -3.42 -12.67
C LEU A 104 -22.74 -2.78 -11.31
N THR A 105 -22.99 -3.61 -10.30
CA THR A 105 -23.33 -3.17 -8.94
C THR A 105 -22.08 -3.14 -8.07
N PRO A 106 -21.67 -1.98 -7.52
CA PRO A 106 -20.53 -1.91 -6.61
C PRO A 106 -20.86 -2.61 -5.30
N VAL A 107 -19.86 -3.27 -4.71
CA VAL A 107 -19.98 -3.87 -3.37
C VAL A 107 -19.98 -2.80 -2.28
N ALA A 108 -19.19 -1.74 -2.47
CA ALA A 108 -19.13 -0.62 -1.53
C ALA A 108 -20.37 0.27 -1.63
N ALA A 109 -20.93 0.62 -0.46
CA ALA A 109 -22.06 1.53 -0.35
C ALA A 109 -21.70 2.95 -0.85
N PRO A 110 -22.69 3.76 -1.28
CA PRO A 110 -22.47 5.16 -1.62
C PRO A 110 -21.74 5.93 -0.50
N GLY A 111 -20.76 6.76 -0.86
CA GLY A 111 -19.91 7.49 0.10
C GLY A 111 -18.70 6.71 0.64
N TYR A 112 -18.61 5.39 0.38
CA TYR A 112 -17.52 4.52 0.86
C TYR A 112 -16.77 3.81 -0.27
N ARG A 113 -16.90 4.30 -1.50
CA ARG A 113 -16.24 3.74 -2.68
C ARG A 113 -14.77 4.14 -2.68
N ALA A 114 -13.88 3.16 -2.80
CA ALA A 114 -12.44 3.40 -2.80
C ALA A 114 -11.94 3.72 -4.22
N PRO A 115 -11.14 4.78 -4.42
CA PRO A 115 -10.68 5.17 -5.75
C PRO A 115 -9.58 4.25 -6.33
N GLY A 116 -8.85 3.53 -5.47
CA GLY A 116 -7.73 2.68 -5.88
C GLY A 116 -8.09 1.21 -6.12
N VAL A 117 -9.24 0.74 -5.63
CA VAL A 117 -9.67 -0.67 -5.79
C VAL A 117 -11.18 -0.72 -5.93
N LEU A 118 -11.62 -1.16 -7.11
CA LEU A 118 -13.01 -1.21 -7.49
C LEU A 118 -13.51 -2.66 -7.37
N VAL A 119 -14.49 -2.89 -6.49
CA VAL A 119 -15.06 -4.22 -6.24
C VAL A 119 -16.54 -4.21 -6.60
N TYR A 120 -16.93 -5.13 -7.48
CA TYR A 120 -18.28 -5.22 -8.04
C TYR A 120 -18.80 -6.65 -7.96
N TYR A 121 -20.12 -6.78 -7.77
CA TYR A 121 -20.77 -8.08 -7.85
C TYR A 121 -20.72 -8.62 -9.28
N SER A 122 -20.45 -9.92 -9.40
CA SER A 122 -20.77 -10.63 -10.63
C SER A 122 -22.30 -10.73 -10.76
N PRO A 123 -22.90 -10.39 -11.91
CA PRO A 123 -24.34 -10.54 -12.11
C PRO A 123 -24.77 -12.00 -11.92
N THR A 124 -25.90 -12.21 -11.27
CA THR A 124 -26.46 -13.55 -11.07
C THR A 124 -26.69 -14.25 -12.41
N GLY A 125 -26.28 -15.51 -12.50
CA GLY A 125 -26.46 -16.33 -13.71
C GLY A 125 -25.50 -15.98 -14.87
N VAL A 126 -24.49 -15.13 -14.64
CA VAL A 126 -23.44 -14.83 -15.62
C VAL A 126 -22.11 -15.36 -15.11
N ASP A 127 -21.43 -16.17 -15.92
CA ASP A 127 -20.09 -16.66 -15.59
C ASP A 127 -19.08 -15.49 -15.57
N ASN A 128 -18.11 -15.53 -14.66
CA ASN A 128 -17.14 -14.47 -14.46
C ASN A 128 -16.33 -14.13 -15.74
N PRO A 129 -15.84 -15.10 -16.55
CA PRO A 129 -15.18 -14.79 -17.82
C PRO A 129 -16.08 -14.07 -18.82
N VAL A 130 -17.39 -14.35 -18.81
CA VAL A 130 -18.37 -13.65 -19.67
C VAL A 130 -18.62 -12.24 -19.14
N MET A 131 -18.74 -12.11 -17.81
CA MET A 131 -18.87 -10.82 -17.13
C MET A 131 -17.67 -9.90 -17.43
N MET A 132 -16.46 -10.45 -17.61
CA MET A 132 -15.28 -9.65 -17.95
C MET A 132 -15.43 -8.84 -19.25
N ASN A 133 -16.27 -9.28 -20.19
CA ASN A 133 -16.55 -8.50 -21.40
C ASN A 133 -17.33 -7.21 -21.12
N LYS A 134 -17.99 -7.08 -19.95
CA LYS A 134 -18.61 -5.83 -19.53
C LYS A 134 -17.60 -4.79 -19.04
N PHE A 135 -16.39 -5.21 -18.67
CA PHE A 135 -15.28 -4.32 -18.28
C PHE A 135 -14.49 -3.77 -19.49
N LYS A 136 -14.54 -4.45 -20.64
CA LYS A 136 -13.95 -3.99 -21.91
C LYS A 136 -14.86 -2.98 -22.59
#